data_AF-A0A965PSK7-F1
#
_entry.id   AF-A0A965PSK7-F1
#
_cell.length_a   1.000
_cell.length_b   1.000
_cell.length_c   1.000
_cell.angle_alpha   90.00
_cell.angle_beta   90.00
_cell.angle_gamma   90.00
#
_symmetry.space_group_name_H-M   'P 1'
#
loop_
_entity.id
_entity.type
_entity.pdbx_description
1 polymer ?
#
loop_
_entity_poly.entity_id
_entity_poly.type
_entity_poly.pdbx_seq_one_letter_code
_entity_poly.pdbx_strand_id
1 'polypeptide(L)'
;TKSVFNKEGKLNYTDADIDKNHPGEGLNDKLKIALAYLPKLGIKGIIQGDMMFTKGDIKKQTIDGQSYATFQPNTIVYAVPSDSVMAQKMMAAQLGIVFHTTYNGRSMKTLKASFNIDIGHLTPTKDVWFRDASFVDASGTATFTEQETKKLSDILSNAGRVFQSINSSVLNRISTNETFNLYIKTFNNTKVRSGEPIKNTQQHTTQLIKWIEDKLNKEILAAKKEDTKKKRIGEKNEVMRFFRGNAIQLKSIFDLMNLIVDAKVMIVRKLETIKSSIDTFVVTPDGFKVTGPEGFVAVDRLSGGALKLIDRMEFSKNNFNAAKAWSK
;
A
#
# COMPACT_ATOMS: atom_id res chain seq x y z
N THR A 1 -7.32 2.78 16.69
CA THR A 1 -6.10 2.93 15.86
C THR A 1 -5.47 1.57 15.63
N LYS A 2 -4.55 1.41 14.65
CA LYS A 2 -3.87 0.11 14.39
C LYS A 2 -3.10 -0.44 15.60
N SER A 3 -2.69 0.43 16.53
CA SER A 3 -2.02 0.08 17.78
C SER A 3 -2.88 -0.72 18.76
N VAL A 4 -4.18 -0.91 18.50
CA VAL A 4 -5.07 -1.74 19.32
C VAL A 4 -4.65 -3.22 19.34
N PHE A 5 -3.97 -3.68 18.27
CA PHE A 5 -3.51 -5.07 18.13
C PHE A 5 -2.07 -5.29 18.59
N ASN A 6 -1.42 -4.27 19.16
CA ASN A 6 -0.08 -4.41 19.73
C ASN A 6 -0.14 -5.24 21.03
N LYS A 7 1.02 -5.77 21.46
CA LYS A 7 1.14 -6.50 22.73
C LYS A 7 0.63 -5.68 23.92
N GLU A 8 0.89 -4.37 23.90
CA GLU A 8 0.26 -3.36 24.76
C GLU A 8 -0.64 -2.48 23.89
N GLY A 9 -1.88 -2.91 23.71
CA GLY A 9 -2.84 -2.24 22.84
C GLY A 9 -3.23 -0.86 23.37
N LYS A 10 -3.15 0.18 22.52
CA LYS A 10 -3.66 1.52 22.86
C LYS A 10 -5.17 1.57 22.63
N LEU A 11 -5.93 1.40 23.71
CA LEU A 11 -7.39 1.51 23.73
C LEU A 11 -7.80 2.91 24.19
N ASN A 12 -8.78 3.49 23.50
CA ASN A 12 -9.25 4.85 23.75
C ASN A 12 -10.76 4.84 23.98
N TYR A 13 -11.19 4.94 25.24
CA TYR A 13 -12.61 5.01 25.61
C TYR A 13 -13.03 6.43 25.98
N THR A 14 -12.05 7.27 26.32
CA THR A 14 -12.24 8.66 26.76
C THR A 14 -11.22 9.57 26.06
N ASP A 15 -11.48 10.88 26.10
CA ASP A 15 -10.52 11.89 25.64
C ASP A 15 -9.18 11.80 26.39
N ALA A 16 -9.21 11.49 27.69
CA ALA A 16 -8.01 11.31 28.50
C ALA A 16 -7.16 10.12 28.04
N ASP A 17 -7.80 9.01 27.60
CA ASP A 17 -7.08 7.89 27.00
C ASP A 17 -6.39 8.31 25.70
N ILE A 18 -7.07 9.12 24.88
CA ILE A 18 -6.54 9.64 23.62
C ILE A 18 -5.32 10.54 23.88
N ASP A 19 -5.43 11.47 24.82
CA ASP A 19 -4.34 12.37 25.21
C ASP A 19 -3.10 11.60 25.69
N LYS A 20 -3.32 10.57 26.51
CA LYS A 20 -2.24 9.70 26.99
C LYS A 20 -1.62 8.86 25.88
N ASN A 21 -2.44 8.26 25.02
CA ASN A 21 -1.98 7.31 24.01
C ASN A 21 -1.43 7.97 22.74
N HIS A 22 -1.90 9.18 22.44
CA HIS A 22 -1.67 9.91 21.20
C HIS A 22 -1.46 11.42 21.51
N PRO A 23 -0.33 11.82 22.12
CA PRO A 23 -0.11 13.21 22.53
C PRO A 23 0.16 14.19 21.38
N GLY A 24 0.35 13.71 20.14
CA GLY A 24 0.54 14.57 18.97
C GLY A 24 -0.78 15.18 18.50
N GLU A 25 -0.82 16.51 18.34
CA GLU A 25 -2.03 17.31 18.12
C GLU A 25 -2.88 16.81 16.93
N GLY A 26 -2.27 16.56 15.77
CA GLY A 26 -3.01 16.24 14.55
C GLY A 26 -3.81 14.93 14.61
N LEU A 27 -3.24 13.84 15.15
CA LEU A 27 -3.95 12.57 15.29
C LEU A 27 -4.91 12.60 16.48
N ASN A 28 -4.54 13.29 17.56
CA ASN A 28 -5.33 13.39 18.79
C ASN A 28 -6.73 13.98 18.50
N ASP A 29 -6.77 15.15 17.87
CA ASP A 29 -8.02 15.87 17.59
C ASP A 29 -8.97 15.04 16.72
N LYS A 30 -8.41 14.34 15.72
CA LYS A 30 -9.18 13.45 14.85
C LYS A 30 -9.77 12.25 15.61
N LEU A 31 -9.02 11.70 16.57
CA LEU A 31 -9.52 10.61 17.41
C LEU A 31 -10.63 11.08 18.35
N LYS A 32 -10.55 12.31 18.87
CA LYS A 32 -11.63 12.90 19.69
C LYS A 32 -12.90 13.10 18.88
N ILE A 33 -12.77 13.60 17.65
CA ILE A 33 -13.91 13.69 16.70
C ILE A 33 -14.49 12.28 16.43
N ALA A 34 -13.65 11.28 16.18
CA ALA A 34 -14.11 9.91 15.98
C ALA A 34 -14.87 9.37 17.21
N LEU A 35 -14.34 9.59 18.42
CA LEU A 35 -14.96 9.16 19.68
C LEU A 35 -16.31 9.83 19.91
N ALA A 36 -16.46 11.11 19.56
CA ALA A 36 -17.69 11.86 19.74
C ALA A 36 -18.82 11.47 18.76
N TYR A 37 -18.48 11.11 17.51
CA TYR A 37 -19.47 10.96 16.45
C TYR A 37 -19.70 9.52 15.96
N LEU A 38 -18.70 8.64 15.97
CA LEU A 38 -18.88 7.24 15.54
C LEU A 38 -19.89 6.45 16.37
N PRO A 39 -20.04 6.66 17.71
CA PRO A 39 -21.07 5.96 18.49
C PRO A 39 -22.50 6.19 17.97
N LYS A 40 -22.76 7.35 17.32
CA LYS A 40 -24.07 7.68 16.75
C LYS A 40 -24.50 6.75 15.62
N LEU A 41 -23.55 6.02 15.01
CA LEU A 41 -23.84 5.05 13.96
C LEU A 41 -24.45 3.74 14.49
N GLY A 42 -24.42 3.50 15.81
CA GLY A 42 -24.95 2.26 16.40
C GLY A 42 -24.10 1.03 16.07
N ILE A 43 -22.77 1.21 15.92
CA ILE A 43 -21.82 0.15 15.59
C ILE A 43 -21.91 -0.98 16.63
N LYS A 44 -22.11 -2.21 16.16
CA LYS A 44 -22.03 -3.43 16.98
C LYS A 44 -20.79 -4.23 16.60
N GLY A 45 -20.10 -4.77 17.61
CA GLY A 45 -18.86 -5.49 17.41
C GLY A 45 -17.67 -4.56 17.11
N ILE A 46 -16.67 -5.08 16.39
CA ILE A 46 -15.44 -4.36 16.08
C ILE A 46 -15.34 -4.19 14.56
N ILE A 47 -15.48 -2.96 14.10
CA ILE A 47 -15.24 -2.59 12.69
C ILE A 47 -14.02 -1.70 12.59
N GLN A 48 -13.31 -1.82 11.47
CA GLN A 48 -12.20 -0.98 11.09
C GLN A 48 -12.52 -0.29 9.78
N GLY A 49 -12.20 1.00 9.76
CA GLY A 49 -12.25 1.84 8.58
C GLY A 49 -11.08 2.80 8.54
N ASP A 50 -10.87 3.35 7.36
CA ASP A 50 -9.94 4.44 7.12
C ASP A 50 -10.73 5.74 7.17
N MET A 51 -10.35 6.62 8.11
CA MET A 51 -10.87 7.98 8.12
C MET A 51 -10.42 8.67 6.83
N MET A 52 -11.33 9.36 6.17
CA MET A 52 -11.06 10.05 4.90
C MET A 52 -10.88 11.55 5.11
N PHE A 53 -11.67 12.14 6.01
CA PHE A 53 -11.59 13.54 6.36
C PHE A 53 -12.22 13.79 7.73
N THR A 54 -11.82 14.88 8.36
CA THR A 54 -12.62 15.64 9.32
C THR A 54 -13.09 16.92 8.65
N LYS A 55 -14.09 17.60 9.22
CA LYS A 55 -14.72 18.78 8.59
C LYS A 55 -13.72 19.85 8.13
N GLY A 56 -12.66 20.08 8.91
CA GLY A 56 -11.61 21.05 8.58
C GLY A 56 -10.65 20.62 7.46
N ASP A 57 -10.65 19.33 7.08
CA ASP A 57 -9.78 18.82 6.01
C ASP A 57 -10.34 19.08 4.60
N ILE A 58 -11.66 19.31 4.46
CA ILE A 58 -12.30 19.53 3.16
C ILE A 58 -12.04 20.97 2.68
N LYS A 59 -11.53 21.10 1.46
CA LYS A 59 -11.27 22.39 0.80
C LYS A 59 -12.10 22.50 -0.47
N LYS A 60 -12.53 23.71 -0.82
CA LYS A 60 -13.03 23.98 -2.18
C LYS A 60 -11.84 24.36 -3.06
N GLN A 61 -11.68 23.67 -4.19
CA GLN A 61 -10.62 23.92 -5.15
C GLN A 61 -11.16 23.89 -6.57
N THR A 62 -10.61 24.73 -7.44
CA THR A 62 -10.88 24.67 -8.87
C THR A 62 -9.75 23.90 -9.54
N ILE A 63 -10.08 22.81 -10.23
CA ILE A 63 -9.15 21.97 -10.97
C ILE A 63 -9.66 21.95 -12.42
N ASP A 64 -8.82 22.37 -13.37
CA ASP A 64 -9.15 22.43 -14.81
C ASP A 64 -10.49 23.14 -15.12
N GLY A 65 -10.77 24.23 -14.39
CA GLY A 65 -11.98 25.05 -14.58
C GLY A 65 -13.24 24.51 -13.90
N GLN A 66 -13.20 23.33 -13.29
CA GLN A 66 -14.32 22.75 -12.53
C GLN A 66 -14.10 22.86 -11.02
N SER A 67 -15.17 23.16 -10.26
CA SER A 67 -15.10 23.28 -8.80
C SER A 67 -15.31 21.94 -8.11
N TYR A 68 -14.42 21.62 -7.17
CA TYR A 68 -14.42 20.40 -6.39
C TYR A 68 -14.35 20.67 -4.88
N ALA A 69 -14.98 19.79 -4.10
CA ALA A 69 -14.65 19.56 -2.71
C ALA A 69 -13.51 18.53 -2.65
N THR A 70 -12.35 18.93 -2.13
CA THR A 70 -11.14 18.12 -2.08
C THR A 70 -10.70 17.82 -0.65
N PHE A 71 -10.11 16.63 -0.46
CA PHE A 71 -9.53 16.21 0.82
C PHE A 71 -8.39 15.23 0.55
N GLN A 72 -7.38 15.21 1.44
CA GLN A 72 -6.17 14.40 1.26
C GLN A 72 -5.83 13.67 2.57
N PRO A 73 -6.37 12.46 2.78
CA PRO A 73 -6.10 11.72 4.01
C PRO A 73 -4.66 11.19 4.07
N ASN A 74 -4.12 10.78 2.92
CA ASN A 74 -2.79 10.21 2.80
C ASN A 74 -2.04 10.87 1.63
N THR A 75 -1.77 10.10 0.59
CA THR A 75 -0.86 10.48 -0.49
C THR A 75 -1.60 11.20 -1.60
N ILE A 76 -2.80 10.73 -1.94
CA ILE A 76 -3.60 11.29 -3.04
C ILE A 76 -4.72 12.21 -2.54
N VAL A 77 -5.03 13.21 -3.35
CA VAL A 77 -6.14 14.13 -3.17
C VAL A 77 -7.38 13.51 -3.81
N TYR A 78 -8.43 13.37 -3.03
CA TYR A 78 -9.74 12.98 -3.53
C TYR A 78 -10.53 14.23 -3.85
N ALA A 79 -11.27 14.22 -4.96
CA ALA A 79 -12.07 15.35 -5.40
C ALA A 79 -13.49 14.87 -5.78
N VAL A 80 -14.48 15.61 -5.30
CA VAL A 80 -15.89 15.38 -5.60
C VAL A 80 -16.47 16.68 -6.16
N PRO A 81 -17.17 16.69 -7.31
CA PRO A 81 -17.77 17.90 -7.86
C PRO A 81 -18.59 18.65 -6.81
N SER A 82 -18.30 19.94 -6.63
CA SER A 82 -18.83 20.77 -5.53
C SER A 82 -20.36 20.89 -5.53
N ASP A 83 -20.99 20.77 -6.70
CA ASP A 83 -22.42 20.84 -6.94
C ASP A 83 -23.16 19.52 -6.67
N SER A 84 -22.42 18.43 -6.47
CA SER A 84 -23.01 17.11 -6.22
C SER A 84 -23.65 17.00 -4.84
N VAL A 85 -24.73 16.20 -4.74
CA VAL A 85 -25.36 15.82 -3.47
C VAL A 85 -24.35 15.15 -2.53
N MET A 86 -23.37 14.44 -3.07
CA MET A 86 -22.30 13.81 -2.29
C MET A 86 -21.41 14.86 -1.62
N ALA A 87 -20.94 15.87 -2.37
CA ALA A 87 -20.13 16.95 -1.81
C ALA A 87 -20.88 17.73 -0.73
N GLN A 88 -22.18 17.99 -0.92
CA GLN A 88 -23.02 18.64 0.09
C GLN A 88 -23.09 17.84 1.39
N LYS A 89 -23.31 16.52 1.30
CA LYS A 89 -23.31 15.63 2.48
C LYS A 89 -21.94 15.58 3.18
N MET A 90 -20.86 15.53 2.40
CA MET A 90 -19.50 15.50 2.94
C MET A 90 -19.13 16.80 3.65
N MET A 91 -19.46 17.97 3.08
CA MET A 91 -19.21 19.28 3.68
C MET A 91 -20.04 19.51 4.96
N ALA A 92 -21.22 18.89 5.08
CA ALA A 92 -22.05 18.97 6.28
C ALA A 92 -21.51 18.09 7.42
N ALA A 93 -20.86 16.97 7.09
CA ALA A 93 -20.37 15.99 8.05
C ALA A 93 -19.19 16.51 8.88
N GLN A 94 -19.08 15.98 10.10
CA GLN A 94 -17.97 16.22 11.02
C GLN A 94 -16.77 15.34 10.70
N LEU A 95 -17.04 14.12 10.20
CA LEU A 95 -16.03 13.21 9.69
C LEU A 95 -16.57 12.33 8.56
N GLY A 96 -15.64 11.88 7.72
CA GLY A 96 -15.85 10.87 6.69
C GLY A 96 -15.01 9.62 7.00
N ILE A 97 -15.61 8.44 6.86
CA ILE A 97 -14.91 7.16 7.08
C ILE A 97 -15.34 6.10 6.07
N VAL A 98 -14.38 5.33 5.55
CA VAL A 98 -14.65 4.15 4.71
C VAL A 98 -14.38 2.90 5.52
N PHE A 99 -15.42 2.12 5.80
CA PHE A 99 -15.29 0.87 6.53
C PHE A 99 -14.91 -0.28 5.59
N HIS A 100 -13.95 -1.10 6.01
CA HIS A 100 -13.36 -2.12 5.14
C HIS A 100 -13.07 -3.46 5.83
N THR A 101 -13.24 -3.56 7.15
CA THR A 101 -12.98 -4.82 7.87
C THR A 101 -13.86 -4.93 9.12
N THR A 102 -14.39 -6.13 9.37
CA THR A 102 -15.04 -6.50 10.63
C THR A 102 -14.19 -7.55 11.34
N TYR A 103 -14.13 -7.51 12.67
CA TYR A 103 -13.44 -8.51 13.47
C TYR A 103 -14.45 -9.29 14.32
N ASN A 104 -14.38 -10.62 14.22
CA ASN A 104 -15.25 -11.53 14.97
C ASN A 104 -14.40 -12.45 15.85
N GLY A 105 -14.81 -12.62 17.11
CA GLY A 105 -14.13 -13.50 18.07
C GLY A 105 -14.60 -13.23 19.49
N ARG A 106 -14.36 -14.18 20.39
CA ARG A 106 -14.78 -14.07 21.81
C ARG A 106 -13.81 -13.24 22.65
N SER A 107 -12.59 -13.03 22.15
CA SER A 107 -11.54 -12.24 22.80
C SER A 107 -10.62 -11.61 21.76
N MET A 108 -9.87 -10.58 22.17
CA MET A 108 -8.89 -9.88 21.32
C MET A 108 -7.86 -10.83 20.67
N LYS A 109 -7.45 -11.88 21.39
CA LYS A 109 -6.51 -12.91 20.90
C LYS A 109 -7.09 -13.82 19.82
N THR A 110 -8.42 -13.95 19.78
CA THR A 110 -9.15 -14.85 18.89
C THR A 110 -9.86 -14.13 17.74
N LEU A 111 -9.69 -12.81 17.64
CA LEU A 111 -10.32 -12.02 16.58
C LEU A 111 -9.83 -12.49 15.22
N LYS A 112 -10.78 -12.77 14.32
CA LYS A 112 -10.54 -13.04 12.90
C LYS A 112 -11.10 -11.89 12.08
N ALA A 113 -10.28 -11.39 11.16
CA ALA A 113 -10.70 -10.36 10.22
C ALA A 113 -11.64 -10.96 9.15
N SER A 114 -12.65 -10.18 8.77
CA SER A 114 -13.52 -10.40 7.61
C SER A 114 -13.57 -9.12 6.79
N PHE A 115 -13.38 -9.24 5.47
CA PHE A 115 -13.36 -8.11 4.54
C PHE A 115 -14.71 -7.87 3.85
N ASN A 116 -15.67 -8.79 4.01
CA ASN A 116 -17.06 -8.60 3.58
C ASN A 116 -17.83 -7.91 4.71
N ILE A 117 -17.65 -6.60 4.84
CA ILE A 117 -18.35 -5.82 5.85
C ILE A 117 -19.78 -5.50 5.39
N ASP A 118 -20.76 -5.75 6.26
CA ASP A 118 -22.11 -5.24 6.09
C ASP A 118 -22.24 -3.97 6.94
N ILE A 119 -22.45 -2.83 6.29
CA ILE A 119 -22.70 -1.54 6.95
C ILE A 119 -24.17 -1.11 6.87
N GLY A 120 -25.06 -1.91 6.26
CA GLY A 120 -26.46 -1.55 6.05
C GLY A 120 -27.25 -1.38 7.35
N HIS A 121 -26.75 -1.96 8.45
CA HIS A 121 -27.32 -1.82 9.78
C HIS A 121 -26.86 -0.54 10.53
N LEU A 122 -25.88 0.20 10.00
CA LEU A 122 -25.41 1.44 10.62
C LEU A 122 -26.42 2.56 10.40
N THR A 123 -26.64 3.37 11.44
CA THR A 123 -27.60 4.48 11.41
C THR A 123 -27.03 5.67 10.64
N PRO A 124 -27.65 6.11 9.52
CA PRO A 124 -27.21 7.32 8.82
C PRO A 124 -27.39 8.56 9.69
N THR A 125 -26.39 9.44 9.73
CA THR A 125 -26.47 10.71 10.44
C THR A 125 -25.93 11.85 9.56
N LYS A 126 -26.33 13.09 9.86
CA LYS A 126 -25.74 14.26 9.20
C LYS A 126 -24.28 14.51 9.61
N ASP A 127 -23.86 13.97 10.75
CA ASP A 127 -22.55 14.23 11.36
C ASP A 127 -21.47 13.29 10.81
N VAL A 128 -21.83 12.13 10.26
CA VAL A 128 -20.88 11.14 9.78
C VAL A 128 -21.23 10.70 8.37
N TRP A 129 -20.34 11.00 7.43
CA TRP A 129 -20.37 10.40 6.10
C TRP A 129 -19.65 9.06 6.15
N PHE A 130 -20.27 7.99 5.68
CA PHE A 130 -19.61 6.70 5.59
C PHE A 130 -20.04 5.90 4.36
N ARG A 131 -19.15 5.04 3.90
CA ARG A 131 -19.40 4.01 2.87
C ARG A 131 -18.60 2.76 3.20
N ASP A 132 -18.96 1.65 2.58
CA ASP A 132 -18.09 0.47 2.56
C ASP A 132 -17.02 0.65 1.47
N ALA A 133 -15.96 -0.11 1.57
CA ALA A 133 -14.92 -0.18 0.54
C ALA A 133 -15.33 -1.06 -0.66
N SER A 134 -16.58 -1.51 -0.73
CA SER A 134 -17.03 -2.44 -1.76
C SER A 134 -17.10 -1.71 -3.09
N PHE A 135 -16.48 -2.33 -4.09
CA PHE A 135 -16.71 -1.95 -5.47
C PHE A 135 -18.17 -2.19 -5.79
N VAL A 136 -18.85 -1.21 -6.39
CA VAL A 136 -20.13 -1.48 -7.06
C VAL A 136 -19.82 -2.52 -8.12
N ASP A 137 -20.48 -3.67 -8.05
CA ASP A 137 -20.25 -4.81 -8.93
C ASP A 137 -20.24 -4.34 -10.40
N ALA A 138 -19.04 -4.35 -10.99
CA ALA A 138 -18.77 -3.93 -12.35
C ALA A 138 -18.77 -5.12 -13.32
N SER A 139 -19.39 -6.24 -12.92
CA SER A 139 -19.57 -7.43 -13.76
C SER A 139 -20.07 -7.02 -15.15
N GLY A 140 -19.26 -7.33 -16.18
CA GLY A 140 -19.53 -6.98 -17.59
C GLY A 140 -18.92 -5.68 -18.11
N THR A 141 -18.38 -4.80 -17.25
CA THR A 141 -17.74 -3.53 -17.68
C THR A 141 -16.21 -3.55 -17.58
N ALA A 142 -15.65 -4.40 -16.71
CA ALA A 142 -14.22 -4.52 -16.46
C ALA A 142 -13.59 -5.85 -16.90
N THR A 143 -14.23 -6.57 -17.83
CA THR A 143 -13.70 -7.85 -18.33
C THR A 143 -12.61 -7.59 -19.36
N PHE A 144 -11.51 -8.34 -19.28
CA PHE A 144 -10.51 -8.32 -20.35
C PHE A 144 -11.16 -8.71 -21.68
N THR A 145 -10.76 -8.04 -22.76
CA THR A 145 -11.08 -8.49 -24.11
C THR A 145 -10.36 -9.81 -24.40
N GLU A 146 -10.72 -10.49 -25.48
CA GLU A 146 -10.02 -11.70 -25.91
C GLU A 146 -8.53 -11.44 -26.15
N GLN A 147 -8.18 -10.31 -26.78
CA GLN A 147 -6.79 -9.91 -27.01
C GLN A 147 -6.03 -9.64 -25.70
N GLU A 148 -6.65 -8.95 -24.75
CA GLU A 148 -6.07 -8.69 -23.44
C GLU A 148 -5.88 -10.00 -22.64
N THR A 149 -6.86 -10.90 -22.72
CA THR A 149 -6.82 -12.23 -22.08
C THR A 149 -5.70 -13.08 -22.66
N LYS A 150 -5.55 -13.09 -23.99
CA LYS A 150 -4.45 -13.78 -24.66
C LYS A 150 -3.10 -13.21 -24.22
N LYS A 151 -2.95 -11.88 -24.21
CA LYS A 151 -1.72 -11.21 -23.76
C LYS A 151 -1.37 -11.56 -22.32
N LEU A 152 -2.35 -11.53 -21.41
CA LEU A 152 -2.14 -11.92 -20.01
C LEU A 152 -1.72 -13.41 -19.91
N SER A 153 -2.38 -14.29 -20.66
CA SER A 153 -2.07 -15.72 -20.69
C SER A 153 -0.67 -15.99 -21.22
N ASP A 154 -0.22 -15.24 -22.24
CA ASP A 154 1.14 -15.33 -22.80
C ASP A 154 2.18 -14.89 -21.75
N ILE A 155 1.93 -13.80 -21.01
CA ILE A 155 2.80 -13.34 -19.91
C ILE A 155 2.90 -14.40 -18.81
N LEU A 156 1.76 -14.95 -18.36
CA LEU A 156 1.73 -15.96 -17.29
C LEU A 156 2.39 -17.27 -17.72
N SER A 157 2.21 -17.68 -18.99
CA SER A 157 2.88 -18.85 -19.55
C SER A 157 4.40 -18.66 -19.57
N ASN A 158 4.88 -17.48 -19.98
CA ASN A 158 6.30 -17.14 -19.92
C ASN A 158 6.82 -17.10 -18.47
N ALA A 159 6.04 -16.55 -17.53
CA ALA A 159 6.39 -16.57 -16.11
C ALA A 159 6.56 -18.00 -15.59
N GLY A 160 5.66 -18.91 -15.96
CA GLY A 160 5.76 -20.33 -15.65
C GLY A 160 7.05 -20.97 -16.20
N ARG A 161 7.38 -20.71 -17.47
CA ARG A 161 8.62 -21.23 -18.09
C ARG A 161 9.88 -20.69 -17.39
N VAL A 162 9.94 -19.39 -17.13
CA VAL A 162 11.07 -18.78 -16.41
C VAL A 162 11.17 -19.36 -15.00
N PHE A 163 10.06 -19.48 -14.28
CA PHE A 163 10.03 -20.04 -12.93
C PHE A 163 10.58 -21.46 -12.88
N GLN A 164 10.18 -22.33 -13.83
CA GLN A 164 10.69 -23.69 -13.95
C GLN A 164 12.19 -23.76 -14.23
N SER A 165 12.79 -22.72 -14.81
CA SER A 165 14.24 -22.65 -15.04
C SER A 165 15.06 -22.25 -13.81
N ILE A 166 14.40 -21.72 -12.76
CA ILE A 166 15.09 -21.22 -11.56
C ILE A 166 15.33 -22.38 -10.59
N ASN A 167 16.57 -22.52 -10.13
CA ASN A 167 16.95 -23.52 -9.14
C ASN A 167 16.25 -23.24 -7.80
N SER A 168 15.44 -24.19 -7.33
CA SER A 168 14.67 -24.08 -6.09
C SER A 168 15.54 -23.84 -4.87
N SER A 169 16.75 -24.40 -4.80
CA SER A 169 17.68 -24.19 -3.68
C SER A 169 18.14 -22.73 -3.57
N VAL A 170 18.31 -22.04 -4.71
CA VAL A 170 18.70 -20.62 -4.75
C VAL A 170 17.55 -19.74 -4.27
N LEU A 171 16.33 -19.98 -4.76
CA LEU A 171 15.12 -19.30 -4.30
C LEU A 171 14.90 -19.49 -2.80
N ASN A 172 14.99 -20.74 -2.32
CA ASN A 172 14.82 -21.07 -0.91
C ASN A 172 15.89 -20.41 -0.04
N ARG A 173 17.15 -20.36 -0.51
CA ARG A 173 18.23 -19.67 0.21
C ARG A 173 17.99 -18.16 0.29
N ILE A 174 17.49 -17.52 -0.76
CA ILE A 174 17.11 -16.10 -0.74
C ILE A 174 15.93 -15.85 0.20
N SER A 175 14.95 -16.76 0.23
CA SER A 175 13.75 -16.64 1.07
C SER A 175 14.07 -16.75 2.56
N THR A 176 14.95 -17.69 2.92
CA THR A 176 15.26 -18.04 4.33
C THR A 176 16.45 -17.27 4.91
N ASN A 177 17.35 -16.74 4.07
CA ASN A 177 18.47 -15.92 4.54
C ASN A 177 18.06 -14.44 4.64
N GLU A 178 17.90 -13.94 5.86
CA GLU A 178 17.46 -12.56 6.14
C GLU A 178 18.38 -11.51 5.49
N THR A 179 19.69 -11.71 5.51
CA THR A 179 20.67 -10.79 4.90
C THR A 179 20.48 -10.69 3.39
N PHE A 180 20.36 -11.82 2.70
CA PHE A 180 20.19 -11.84 1.24
C PHE A 180 18.86 -11.19 0.85
N ASN A 181 17.80 -11.55 1.57
CA ASN A 181 16.46 -10.99 1.39
C ASN A 181 16.47 -9.46 1.58
N LEU A 182 17.09 -8.99 2.66
CA LEU A 182 17.21 -7.57 3.00
C LEU A 182 17.98 -6.81 1.93
N TYR A 183 19.10 -7.32 1.44
CA TYR A 183 19.91 -6.64 0.43
C TYR A 183 19.19 -6.51 -0.90
N ILE A 184 18.55 -7.58 -1.39
CA ILE A 184 17.76 -7.55 -2.64
C ILE A 184 16.61 -6.54 -2.51
N LYS A 185 15.85 -6.60 -1.41
CA LYS A 185 14.73 -5.66 -1.16
C LYS A 185 15.21 -4.21 -1.07
N THR A 186 16.29 -3.97 -0.34
CA THR A 186 16.83 -2.62 -0.13
C THR A 186 17.28 -2.01 -1.44
N PHE A 187 18.05 -2.75 -2.25
CA PHE A 187 18.48 -2.28 -3.56
C PHE A 187 17.31 -2.05 -4.52
N ASN A 188 16.34 -2.98 -4.59
CA ASN A 188 15.16 -2.78 -5.42
C ASN A 188 14.36 -1.54 -5.00
N ASN A 189 14.31 -1.23 -3.70
CA ASN A 189 13.66 -0.01 -3.20
C ASN A 189 14.36 1.27 -3.66
N THR A 190 15.69 1.28 -3.85
CA THR A 190 16.38 2.47 -4.36
C THR A 190 15.96 2.79 -5.79
N LYS A 191 15.75 1.75 -6.63
CA LYS A 191 15.26 1.90 -8.01
C LYS A 191 13.83 2.39 -8.08
N VAL A 192 12.95 1.89 -7.22
CA VAL A 192 11.56 2.37 -7.13
C VAL A 192 11.52 3.84 -6.69
N ARG A 193 12.36 4.24 -5.72
CA ARG A 193 12.45 5.64 -5.27
C ARG A 193 12.91 6.58 -6.39
N SER A 194 13.85 6.15 -7.24
CA SER A 194 14.30 6.94 -8.40
C SER A 194 13.34 6.87 -9.59
N GLY A 195 12.27 6.07 -9.53
CA GLY A 195 11.33 5.90 -10.64
C GLY A 195 11.89 5.07 -11.79
N GLU A 196 12.91 4.25 -11.54
CA GLU A 196 13.58 3.42 -12.55
C GLU A 196 12.97 1.99 -12.57
N PRO A 197 12.15 1.64 -13.58
CA PRO A 197 11.74 0.25 -13.77
C PRO A 197 12.95 -0.61 -14.18
N ILE A 198 12.92 -1.89 -13.83
CA ILE A 198 13.98 -2.85 -14.18
C ILE A 198 13.81 -3.24 -15.65
N LYS A 199 14.41 -2.48 -16.56
CA LYS A 199 14.33 -2.77 -18.00
C LYS A 199 15.28 -3.88 -18.44
N ASN A 200 16.50 -3.88 -17.90
CA ASN A 200 17.53 -4.88 -18.20
C ASN A 200 17.91 -5.62 -16.92
N THR A 201 17.45 -6.87 -16.79
CA THR A 201 17.64 -7.71 -15.60
C THR A 201 19.09 -8.16 -15.42
N GLN A 202 19.84 -8.30 -16.52
CA GLN A 202 21.27 -8.59 -16.47
C GLN A 202 22.04 -7.41 -15.86
N GLN A 203 21.78 -6.21 -16.35
CA GLN A 203 22.40 -5.00 -15.82
C GLN A 203 21.98 -4.76 -14.36
N HIS A 204 20.70 -4.95 -14.03
CA HIS A 204 20.19 -4.81 -12.68
C HIS A 204 20.86 -5.79 -11.70
N THR A 205 21.09 -7.03 -12.14
CA THR A 205 21.84 -8.03 -11.35
C THR A 205 23.28 -7.58 -11.11
N THR A 206 23.98 -7.11 -12.14
CA THR A 206 25.35 -6.58 -12.00
C THR A 206 25.40 -5.39 -11.04
N GLN A 207 24.44 -4.47 -11.14
CA GLN A 207 24.35 -3.32 -10.25
C GLN A 207 24.06 -3.73 -8.80
N LEU A 208 23.18 -4.71 -8.57
CA LEU A 208 22.92 -5.27 -7.24
C LEU A 208 24.20 -5.83 -6.62
N ILE A 209 24.92 -6.68 -7.36
CA ILE A 209 26.16 -7.32 -6.88
C ILE A 209 27.19 -6.25 -6.50
N LYS A 210 27.35 -5.23 -7.36
CA LYS A 210 28.24 -4.10 -7.09
C LYS A 210 27.80 -3.31 -5.85
N TRP A 211 26.51 -3.01 -5.72
CA TRP A 211 25.98 -2.28 -4.57
C TRP A 211 26.21 -3.03 -3.24
N ILE A 212 26.03 -4.36 -3.24
CA ILE A 212 26.31 -5.20 -2.06
C ILE A 212 27.80 -5.15 -1.71
N GLU A 213 28.67 -5.29 -2.72
CA GLU A 213 30.13 -5.22 -2.51
C GLU A 213 30.56 -3.88 -1.93
N ASP A 214 30.09 -2.77 -2.50
CA ASP A 214 30.40 -1.41 -2.04
C ASP A 214 29.90 -1.19 -0.60
N LYS A 215 28.70 -1.68 -0.27
CA LYS A 215 28.15 -1.62 1.09
C LYS A 215 29.04 -2.36 2.08
N LEU A 216 29.42 -3.59 1.78
CA LEU A 216 30.24 -4.42 2.67
C LEU A 216 31.67 -3.88 2.80
N ASN A 217 32.24 -3.34 1.73
CA ASN A 217 33.53 -2.65 1.77
C ASN A 217 33.50 -1.45 2.70
N LYS A 218 32.46 -0.62 2.63
CA LYS A 218 32.28 0.52 3.55
C LYS A 218 32.18 0.06 5.00
N GLU A 219 31.48 -1.03 5.26
CA GLU A 219 31.40 -1.61 6.60
C GLU A 219 32.76 -2.12 7.08
N ILE A 220 33.56 -2.79 6.24
CA ILE A 220 34.93 -3.20 6.60
C ILE A 220 35.80 -1.97 6.93
N LEU A 221 35.79 -0.94 6.09
CA LEU A 221 36.57 0.29 6.31
C LEU A 221 36.15 1.03 7.59
N ALA A 222 34.86 1.00 7.94
CA ALA A 222 34.36 1.61 9.17
C ALA A 222 34.71 0.81 10.45
N ALA A 223 35.17 -0.43 10.35
CA ALA A 223 35.56 -1.23 11.50
C ALA A 223 36.93 -0.78 12.04
N LYS A 224 36.97 -0.30 13.29
CA LYS A 224 38.20 0.14 13.94
C LYS A 224 39.05 -1.01 14.51
N LYS A 225 38.41 -2.07 14.99
CA LYS A 225 39.07 -3.25 15.58
C LYS A 225 39.40 -4.29 14.53
N GLU A 226 40.59 -4.88 14.61
CA GLU A 226 41.09 -5.84 13.62
C GLU A 226 40.24 -7.13 13.58
N ASP A 227 39.82 -7.65 14.74
CA ASP A 227 38.92 -8.81 14.80
C ASP A 227 37.57 -8.54 14.12
N THR A 228 37.04 -7.32 14.26
CA THR A 228 35.78 -6.92 13.61
C THR A 228 35.96 -6.81 12.10
N LYS A 229 37.09 -6.29 11.61
CA LYS A 229 37.41 -6.29 10.17
C LYS A 229 37.49 -7.71 9.63
N LYS A 230 38.20 -8.61 10.32
CA LYS A 230 38.33 -10.02 9.92
C LYS A 230 36.97 -10.71 9.83
N LYS A 231 36.09 -10.49 10.81
CA LYS A 231 34.70 -10.99 10.78
C LYS A 231 33.93 -10.47 9.56
N ARG A 232 33.96 -9.16 9.30
CA ARG A 232 33.28 -8.53 8.16
C ARG A 232 33.82 -8.98 6.81
N ILE A 233 35.12 -9.25 6.70
CA ILE A 233 35.72 -9.84 5.50
C ILE A 233 35.17 -11.26 5.27
N GLY A 234 35.05 -12.07 6.33
CA GLY A 234 34.43 -13.39 6.27
C GLY A 234 32.98 -13.34 5.78
N GLU A 235 32.17 -12.46 6.37
CA GLU A 235 30.77 -12.20 5.97
C GLU A 235 30.70 -11.74 4.50
N LYS A 236 31.57 -10.80 4.10
CA LYS A 236 31.65 -10.35 2.70
C LYS A 236 31.92 -11.50 1.75
N ASN A 237 32.89 -12.35 2.07
CA ASN A 237 33.26 -13.47 1.21
C ASN A 237 32.10 -14.46 1.03
N GLU A 238 31.36 -14.78 2.09
CA GLU A 238 30.19 -15.65 2.01
C GLU A 238 29.09 -15.03 1.14
N VAL A 239 28.72 -13.76 1.43
CA VAL A 239 27.68 -13.04 0.70
C VAL A 239 28.06 -12.94 -0.78
N MET A 240 29.26 -12.46 -1.09
CA MET A 240 29.68 -12.24 -2.47
C MET A 240 29.83 -13.56 -3.25
N ARG A 241 30.23 -14.66 -2.60
CA ARG A 241 30.25 -15.98 -3.22
C ARG A 241 28.86 -16.40 -3.66
N PHE A 242 27.86 -16.22 -2.81
CA PHE A 242 26.47 -16.53 -3.15
C PHE A 242 25.97 -15.67 -4.31
N PHE A 243 26.08 -14.34 -4.21
CA PHE A 243 25.51 -13.44 -5.23
C PHE A 243 26.21 -13.54 -6.59
N ARG A 244 27.55 -13.66 -6.62
CA ARG A 244 28.29 -13.83 -7.88
C ARG A 244 28.07 -15.21 -8.48
N GLY A 245 28.10 -16.27 -7.67
CA GLY A 245 27.88 -17.64 -8.13
C GLY A 245 26.47 -17.88 -8.67
N ASN A 246 25.49 -17.08 -8.24
CA ASN A 246 24.09 -17.21 -8.64
C ASN A 246 23.60 -16.05 -9.53
N ALA A 247 24.50 -15.30 -10.18
CA ALA A 247 24.12 -14.14 -10.99
C ALA A 247 23.09 -14.47 -12.09
N ILE A 248 23.26 -15.59 -12.79
CA ILE A 248 22.31 -16.04 -13.82
C ILE A 248 20.93 -16.34 -13.21
N GLN A 249 20.90 -16.98 -12.05
CA GLN A 249 19.66 -17.29 -11.34
C GLN A 249 18.97 -16.01 -10.84
N LEU A 250 19.73 -15.03 -10.33
CA LEU A 250 19.21 -13.72 -9.94
C LEU A 250 18.61 -12.95 -11.12
N LYS A 251 19.25 -12.99 -12.29
CA LYS A 251 18.68 -12.44 -13.52
C LYS A 251 17.32 -13.06 -13.81
N SER A 252 17.23 -14.40 -13.83
CA SER A 252 15.97 -15.11 -14.09
C SER A 252 14.89 -14.80 -13.04
N ILE A 253 15.27 -14.62 -11.77
CA ILE A 253 14.35 -14.16 -10.72
C ILE A 253 13.81 -12.76 -11.02
N PHE A 254 14.65 -11.84 -11.51
CA PHE A 254 14.18 -10.51 -11.90
C PHE A 254 13.35 -10.51 -13.18
N ASP A 255 13.62 -11.41 -14.13
CA ASP A 255 12.78 -11.61 -15.31
C ASP A 255 11.38 -12.10 -14.89
N LEU A 256 11.33 -13.10 -14.00
CA LEU A 256 10.08 -13.58 -13.41
C LEU A 256 9.33 -12.45 -12.68
N MET A 257 10.04 -11.64 -11.90
CA MET A 257 9.44 -10.52 -11.19
C MET A 257 8.85 -9.49 -12.15
N ASN A 258 9.54 -9.17 -13.26
CA ASN A 258 9.01 -8.27 -14.29
C ASN A 258 7.74 -8.84 -14.93
N LEU A 259 7.72 -10.12 -15.31
CA LEU A 259 6.52 -10.76 -15.89
C LEU A 259 5.32 -10.72 -14.94
N ILE A 260 5.54 -11.00 -13.64
CA ILE A 260 4.49 -10.90 -12.63
C ILE A 260 4.01 -9.45 -12.46
N VAL A 261 4.94 -8.48 -12.49
CA VAL A 261 4.60 -7.06 -12.44
C VAL A 261 3.77 -6.65 -13.65
N ASP A 262 4.13 -7.08 -14.86
CA ASP A 262 3.42 -6.76 -16.09
C ASP A 262 1.99 -7.33 -16.08
N ALA A 263 1.83 -8.60 -15.68
CA ALA A 263 0.53 -9.23 -15.51
C ALA A 263 -0.34 -8.48 -14.50
N LYS A 264 0.24 -8.14 -13.35
CA LYS A 264 -0.45 -7.37 -12.30
C LYS A 264 -0.84 -5.98 -12.78
N VAL A 265 0.05 -5.28 -13.49
CA VAL A 265 -0.23 -3.93 -14.00
C VAL A 265 -1.36 -3.98 -15.02
N MET A 266 -1.44 -4.99 -15.89
CA MET A 266 -2.60 -5.16 -16.77
C MET A 266 -3.92 -5.24 -15.99
N ILE A 267 -3.96 -6.00 -14.90
CA ILE A 267 -5.15 -6.10 -14.02
C ILE A 267 -5.46 -4.74 -13.39
N VAL A 268 -4.45 -4.07 -12.83
CA VAL A 268 -4.62 -2.75 -12.20
C VAL A 268 -5.17 -1.73 -13.22
N ARG A 269 -4.58 -1.62 -14.42
CA ARG A 269 -5.05 -0.69 -15.45
C ARG A 269 -6.46 -1.01 -15.91
N LYS A 270 -6.86 -2.29 -15.96
CA LYS A 270 -8.24 -2.67 -16.27
C LYS A 270 -9.21 -2.21 -15.18
N LEU A 271 -8.86 -2.41 -13.91
CA LEU A 271 -9.66 -1.97 -12.77
C LEU A 271 -9.77 -0.44 -12.71
N GLU A 272 -8.73 0.29 -13.12
CA GLU A 272 -8.75 1.76 -13.22
C GLU A 272 -9.72 2.30 -14.29
N THR A 273 -10.08 1.51 -15.31
CA THR A 273 -11.10 1.93 -16.29
C THR A 273 -12.50 2.00 -15.69
N ILE A 274 -12.72 1.35 -14.54
CA ILE A 274 -14.00 1.42 -13.87
C ILE A 274 -14.07 2.78 -13.18
N LYS A 275 -14.93 3.65 -13.68
CA LYS A 275 -15.11 4.99 -13.09
C LYS A 275 -15.59 4.86 -11.65
N SER A 276 -14.73 5.30 -10.73
CA SER A 276 -15.11 5.66 -9.37
C SER A 276 -16.04 6.88 -9.40
N SER A 277 -16.94 7.00 -8.43
CA SER A 277 -17.75 8.23 -8.24
C SER A 277 -16.95 9.40 -7.65
N ILE A 278 -15.65 9.21 -7.38
CA ILE A 278 -14.72 10.17 -6.77
C ILE A 278 -13.45 10.21 -7.62
N ASP A 279 -13.06 11.40 -8.04
CA ASP A 279 -11.83 11.63 -8.80
C ASP A 279 -10.61 11.67 -7.88
N THR A 280 -9.45 11.28 -8.40
CA THR A 280 -8.19 11.21 -7.64
C THR A 280 -7.05 11.95 -8.33
N PHE A 281 -6.30 12.71 -7.55
CA PHE A 281 -5.20 13.56 -8.02
C PHE A 281 -3.94 13.40 -7.16
N VAL A 282 -2.77 13.61 -7.76
CA VAL A 282 -1.52 13.90 -7.03
C VAL A 282 -1.17 15.38 -7.13
N VAL A 283 -0.65 15.93 -6.04
CA VAL A 283 -0.11 17.31 -6.03
C VAL A 283 1.30 17.30 -6.63
N THR A 284 1.55 18.14 -7.61
CA THR A 284 2.85 18.38 -8.23
C THR A 284 3.26 19.85 -8.02
N PRO A 285 4.53 20.23 -8.28
CA PRO A 285 4.94 21.64 -8.23
C PRO A 285 4.11 22.55 -9.14
N ASP A 286 3.60 22.01 -10.25
CA ASP A 286 2.85 22.75 -11.28
C ASP A 286 1.32 22.67 -11.09
N GLY A 287 0.82 22.08 -10.00
CA GLY A 287 -0.61 21.98 -9.71
C GLY A 287 -1.10 20.56 -9.40
N PHE A 288 -2.23 20.17 -9.98
CA PHE A 288 -2.83 18.84 -9.81
C PHE A 288 -2.61 18.00 -11.07
N LYS A 289 -2.28 16.72 -10.87
CA LYS A 289 -2.23 15.74 -11.95
C LYS A 289 -3.17 14.59 -11.64
N VAL A 290 -4.02 14.24 -12.60
CA VAL A 290 -4.91 13.06 -12.51
C VAL A 290 -4.07 11.80 -12.24
N THR A 291 -4.52 10.98 -11.28
CA THR A 291 -3.89 9.70 -10.90
C THR A 291 -4.98 8.66 -10.63
N GLY A 292 -4.64 7.37 -10.74
CA GLY A 292 -5.53 6.30 -10.32
C GLY A 292 -5.65 6.19 -8.79
N PRO A 293 -6.57 5.35 -8.28
CA PRO A 293 -6.62 5.03 -6.87
C PRO A 293 -5.30 4.42 -6.38
N GLU A 294 -5.02 4.51 -5.08
CA GLU A 294 -3.82 3.97 -4.42
C GLU A 294 -3.60 2.45 -4.58
N GLY A 295 -4.53 1.75 -5.21
CA GLY A 295 -4.53 0.33 -5.47
C GLY A 295 -5.89 -0.30 -5.21
N PHE A 296 -6.01 -1.56 -5.56
CA PHE A 296 -7.23 -2.35 -5.39
C PHE A 296 -7.01 -3.44 -4.38
N VAL A 297 -8.04 -3.77 -3.59
CA VAL A 297 -8.03 -4.93 -2.69
C VAL A 297 -8.95 -5.98 -3.29
N ALA A 298 -8.39 -7.15 -3.59
CA ALA A 298 -9.15 -8.31 -4.01
C ALA A 298 -9.35 -9.23 -2.80
N VAL A 299 -10.61 -9.58 -2.52
CA VAL A 299 -10.96 -10.54 -1.47
C VAL A 299 -11.28 -11.87 -2.12
N ASP A 300 -10.52 -12.89 -1.77
CA ASP A 300 -10.74 -14.26 -2.22
C ASP A 300 -12.02 -14.82 -1.59
N ARG A 301 -12.89 -15.39 -2.42
CA ARG A 301 -14.14 -16.02 -1.97
C ARG A 301 -13.92 -17.42 -1.37
N LEU A 302 -12.78 -18.07 -1.63
CA LEU A 302 -12.48 -19.41 -1.14
C LEU A 302 -11.93 -19.39 0.29
N SER A 303 -10.89 -18.58 0.54
CA SER A 303 -10.24 -18.48 1.85
C SER A 303 -10.68 -17.27 2.68
N GLY A 304 -11.35 -16.28 2.07
CA GLY A 304 -11.62 -14.98 2.70
C GLY A 304 -10.40 -14.09 2.84
N GLY A 305 -9.24 -14.48 2.27
CA GLY A 305 -8.01 -13.68 2.29
C GLY A 305 -8.09 -12.44 1.40
N ALA A 306 -7.39 -11.38 1.78
CA ALA A 306 -7.30 -10.15 0.99
C ALA A 306 -5.90 -9.97 0.37
N LEU A 307 -5.86 -9.63 -0.91
CA LEU A 307 -4.64 -9.27 -1.65
C LEU A 307 -4.73 -7.83 -2.14
N LYS A 308 -3.70 -7.03 -1.89
CA LYS A 308 -3.61 -5.67 -2.43
C LYS A 308 -2.82 -5.65 -3.75
N LEU A 309 -3.47 -5.18 -4.81
CA LEU A 309 -2.90 -4.94 -6.13
C LEU A 309 -2.53 -3.46 -6.27
N ILE A 310 -1.26 -3.18 -6.55
CA ILE A 310 -0.75 -1.81 -6.74
C ILE A 310 0.13 -1.74 -7.99
N ASP A 311 0.07 -0.63 -8.72
CA ASP A 311 1.21 -0.20 -9.53
C ASP A 311 2.28 0.34 -8.57
N ARG A 312 3.35 -0.44 -8.40
CA ARG A 312 4.38 -0.10 -7.43
C ARG A 312 5.16 1.15 -7.84
N MET A 313 5.33 1.41 -9.14
CA MET A 313 6.11 2.52 -9.64
C MET A 313 5.40 3.85 -9.41
N GLU A 314 4.08 3.86 -9.51
CA GLU A 314 3.25 5.02 -9.21
C GLU A 314 3.00 5.13 -7.69
N PHE A 315 2.43 4.09 -7.08
CA PHE A 315 2.03 4.10 -5.66
C PHE A 315 3.21 4.31 -4.71
N SER A 316 4.29 3.53 -4.86
CA SER A 316 5.41 3.60 -3.89
C SER A 316 6.21 4.88 -4.07
N LYS A 317 6.42 5.34 -5.32
CA LYS A 317 7.11 6.60 -5.59
C LYS A 317 6.36 7.78 -4.97
N ASN A 318 5.04 7.83 -5.16
CA ASN A 318 4.20 8.88 -4.56
C ASN A 318 4.26 8.81 -3.03
N ASN A 319 4.15 7.63 -2.43
CA ASN A 319 4.25 7.47 -0.97
C ASN A 319 5.62 7.84 -0.38
N PHE A 320 6.72 7.66 -1.13
CA PHE A 320 8.05 8.05 -0.69
C PHE A 320 8.27 9.57 -0.74
N ASN A 321 7.58 10.26 -1.66
CA ASN A 321 7.83 11.67 -1.96
C ASN A 321 6.74 12.63 -1.46
N ALA A 322 5.56 12.11 -1.09
CA ALA A 322 4.46 12.94 -0.63
C ALA A 322 4.66 13.47 0.80
N ALA A 323 4.35 14.75 1.00
CA ALA A 323 4.16 15.32 2.32
C ALA A 323 2.87 14.77 2.92
N LYS A 324 2.97 13.98 4.00
CA LYS A 324 1.79 13.42 4.67
C LYS A 324 1.18 14.48 5.58
N ALA A 325 -0.09 14.80 5.34
CA ALA A 325 -0.81 15.83 6.09
C ALA A 325 -0.94 15.51 7.59
N TRP A 326 -0.90 14.22 7.97
CA TRP A 326 -1.20 13.75 9.32
C TRP A 326 0.02 13.34 10.14
N SER A 327 1.24 13.56 9.61
CA SER A 327 2.49 13.22 10.29
C SER A 327 3.17 14.41 10.96
N LYS A 328 2.39 15.36 11.47
CA LYS A 328 2.88 16.40 12.37
C LYS A 328 2.06 16.34 13.66
#